data_AF-A0A1I4HRN2-F1
#
_entry.id   AF-A0A1I4HRN2-F1
#
_cell.length_a   1.000
_cell.length_b   1.000
_cell.length_c   1.000
_cell.angle_alpha   90.00
_cell.angle_beta   90.00
_cell.angle_gamma   90.00
#
_symmetry.space_group_name_H-M   'P 1'
#
loop_
_entity.id
_entity.type
_entity.pdbx_description
1 polymer ?
#
loop_
_entity_poly.entity_id
_entity_poly.type
_entity_poly.pdbx_seq_one_letter_code
_entity_poly.pdbx_strand_id
1 'polypeptide(L)'
;MKERKRWRGLKRAYRDGICETMRTVLALTLIAAPLYAEEITPDRLASFADRDVIFLGELHDNPHHHANQAEGVKALHPAAVVYEMLTSQKAALVTSDLLQDAEKMVETLEWATSGWPDFAMYYPVFQAGGRAAVYGAQVPRDVARAAVMGDGVAARFGDDAALFGLTAPLPEAQQAAREALQKAAHCDALPETMLPGMVMVQRLRDATLARAVTQALEETGGPVVVITGNGHARTDWGAPALLPDTLDVVSVAQLEIAPDPGQPHDFWIITDPAEREDPCKAFQ
;
A
#
# COMPACT_ATOMS: atom_id res chain seq x y z
N MET A 1 -27.21 -43.31 -2.87
CA MET A 1 -27.75 -44.62 -3.32
C MET A 1 -29.27 -44.48 -3.35
N LYS A 2 -30.00 -44.42 -4.46
CA LYS A 2 -29.84 -44.92 -5.84
C LYS A 2 -30.27 -43.79 -6.77
N GLU A 3 -29.40 -43.29 -7.65
CA GLU A 3 -29.13 -43.90 -8.96
C GLU A 3 -30.36 -43.95 -9.86
N ARG A 4 -30.36 -43.10 -10.90
CA ARG A 4 -30.11 -43.49 -12.30
C ARG A 4 -31.00 -44.65 -12.76
N LYS A 5 -32.00 -44.34 -13.61
CA LYS A 5 -32.30 -45.08 -14.85
C LYS A 5 -33.66 -44.66 -15.43
N ARG A 6 -33.58 -43.80 -16.42
CA ARG A 6 -34.53 -43.55 -17.53
C ARG A 6 -34.10 -42.16 -17.97
N TRP A 7 -33.40 -41.97 -19.08
CA TRP A 7 -33.84 -42.37 -20.40
C TRP A 7 -32.62 -42.58 -21.32
N ARG A 8 -32.46 -43.81 -21.81
CA ARG A 8 -31.78 -44.11 -23.08
C ARG A 8 -32.89 -44.40 -24.10
N GLY A 9 -32.73 -43.92 -25.32
CA GLY A 9 -33.64 -44.15 -26.46
C GLY A 9 -33.88 -42.83 -27.20
N LEU A 10 -32.99 -42.32 -28.04
CA LEU A 10 -32.54 -42.84 -29.33
C LEU A 10 -33.66 -42.87 -30.42
N LYS A 11 -33.69 -41.80 -31.21
CA LYS A 11 -33.85 -41.74 -32.70
C LYS A 11 -35.23 -41.92 -33.39
N ARG A 12 -35.42 -40.98 -34.36
CA ARG A 12 -36.27 -40.94 -35.58
C ARG A 12 -37.72 -40.45 -35.35
N ALA A 13 -38.28 -39.53 -36.14
CA ALA A 13 -38.11 -39.19 -37.56
C ALA A 13 -38.35 -37.67 -37.78
N TYR A 14 -37.56 -36.94 -38.57
CA TYR A 14 -37.64 -36.77 -40.04
C TYR A 14 -39.02 -36.31 -40.54
N ARG A 15 -39.23 -35.00 -40.69
CA ARG A 15 -39.65 -34.35 -41.96
C ARG A 15 -40.02 -32.86 -41.80
N ASP A 16 -39.54 -32.11 -42.78
CA ASP A 16 -40.15 -30.94 -43.40
C ASP A 16 -40.18 -29.62 -42.59
N GLY A 17 -39.44 -28.62 -43.08
CA GLY A 17 -39.59 -27.24 -42.63
C GLY A 17 -38.32 -26.40 -42.68
N ILE A 18 -37.77 -26.20 -43.89
CA ILE A 18 -36.86 -25.07 -44.15
C ILE A 18 -37.71 -23.80 -43.98
N CYS A 19 -37.50 -23.07 -42.90
CA CYS A 19 -37.92 -21.69 -42.78
C CYS A 19 -36.82 -20.94 -42.03
N GLU A 20 -36.04 -20.17 -42.79
CA GLU A 20 -35.02 -19.24 -42.31
C GLU A 20 -35.59 -18.35 -41.20
N THR A 21 -35.13 -18.57 -39.98
CA THR A 21 -35.12 -17.54 -38.96
C THR A 21 -33.68 -17.33 -38.56
N MET A 22 -33.13 -16.25 -39.13
CA MET A 22 -31.84 -15.68 -38.81
C MET A 22 -31.83 -15.32 -37.32
N ARG A 23 -31.40 -16.26 -36.47
CA ARG A 23 -31.13 -16.00 -35.06
C ARG A 23 -29.85 -15.19 -34.98
N THR A 24 -29.99 -13.88 -34.90
CA THR A 24 -28.92 -12.99 -34.44
C THR A 24 -28.57 -13.37 -33.00
N VAL A 25 -27.57 -14.22 -32.82
CA VAL A 25 -26.93 -14.42 -31.53
C VAL A 25 -26.06 -13.18 -31.32
N LEU A 26 -26.57 -12.22 -30.56
CA LEU A 26 -25.77 -11.12 -30.04
C LEU A 26 -24.79 -11.72 -29.02
N ALA A 27 -23.60 -12.07 -29.48
CA ALA A 27 -22.51 -12.44 -28.60
C ALA A 27 -22.12 -11.19 -27.80
N LEU A 28 -22.58 -11.10 -26.55
CA LEU A 28 -21.98 -10.21 -25.56
C LEU A 28 -20.56 -10.73 -25.31
N THR A 29 -19.61 -10.24 -26.09
CA THR A 29 -18.20 -10.26 -25.72
C THR A 29 -18.07 -9.35 -24.51
N LEU A 30 -18.10 -9.92 -23.31
CA LEU A 30 -17.49 -9.33 -22.13
C LEU A 30 -16.01 -9.14 -22.48
N ILE A 31 -15.68 -7.93 -22.94
CA ILE A 31 -14.30 -7.48 -23.02
C ILE A 31 -13.91 -7.30 -21.56
N ALA A 32 -13.30 -8.34 -20.97
CA ALA A 32 -12.51 -8.17 -19.77
C ALA A 32 -11.33 -7.28 -20.19
N ALA A 33 -11.52 -5.97 -20.07
CA ALA A 33 -10.42 -5.04 -20.11
C ALA A 33 -9.48 -5.46 -18.97
N PRO A 34 -8.17 -5.60 -19.21
CA PRO A 34 -7.23 -5.70 -18.12
C PRO A 34 -7.51 -4.53 -17.17
N LEU A 35 -7.55 -4.77 -15.85
CA LEU A 35 -7.44 -3.69 -14.88
C LEU A 35 -6.05 -3.09 -15.08
N TYR A 36 -5.95 -2.16 -16.01
CA TYR A 36 -4.80 -1.29 -16.11
C TYR A 36 -4.88 -0.34 -14.94
N ALA A 37 -3.74 -0.11 -14.32
CA ALA A 37 -3.58 0.96 -13.37
C ALA A 37 -4.10 2.27 -14.00
N GLU A 38 -4.93 3.01 -13.26
CA GLU A 38 -5.74 4.13 -13.78
C GLU A 38 -5.45 5.41 -12.99
N GLU A 39 -5.37 6.55 -13.70
CA GLU A 39 -5.36 7.87 -13.07
C GLU A 39 -6.75 8.19 -12.51
N ILE A 40 -6.82 8.54 -11.23
CA ILE A 40 -8.06 8.95 -10.56
C ILE A 40 -7.91 10.36 -9.97
N THR A 41 -9.06 10.99 -9.72
CA THR A 41 -9.13 12.23 -8.94
C THR A 41 -9.29 11.90 -7.44
N PRO A 42 -8.86 12.79 -6.52
CA PRO A 42 -8.94 12.52 -5.07
C PRO A 42 -10.33 12.13 -4.55
N ASP A 43 -11.41 12.66 -5.13
CA ASP A 43 -12.79 12.32 -4.73
C ASP A 43 -13.14 10.84 -4.97
N ARG A 44 -12.43 10.16 -5.89
CA ARG A 44 -12.61 8.73 -6.14
C ARG A 44 -12.14 7.85 -4.99
N LEU A 45 -11.32 8.35 -4.06
CA LEU A 45 -10.91 7.60 -2.87
C LEU A 45 -12.11 7.12 -2.05
N ALA A 46 -13.18 7.91 -1.99
CA ALA A 46 -14.41 7.54 -1.28
C ALA A 46 -15.08 6.27 -1.83
N SER A 47 -14.79 5.88 -3.07
CA SER A 47 -15.35 4.68 -3.69
C SER A 47 -14.71 3.36 -3.22
N PHE A 48 -13.67 3.43 -2.39
CA PHE A 48 -12.96 2.27 -1.84
C PHE A 48 -13.40 1.91 -0.41
N ALA A 49 -14.50 2.47 0.08
CA ALA A 49 -15.00 2.22 1.44
C ALA A 49 -15.43 0.76 1.68
N ASP A 50 -15.57 -0.05 0.63
CA ASP A 50 -15.90 -1.47 0.68
C ASP A 50 -14.68 -2.41 0.66
N ARG A 51 -13.46 -1.86 0.54
CA ARG A 51 -12.20 -2.63 0.57
C ARG A 51 -11.80 -2.99 1.98
N ASP A 52 -11.11 -4.10 2.15
CA ASP A 52 -10.55 -4.51 3.44
C ASP A 52 -9.40 -3.59 3.85
N VAL A 53 -8.52 -3.27 2.89
CA VAL A 53 -7.32 -2.43 3.11
C VAL A 53 -7.12 -1.44 1.97
N ILE A 54 -6.86 -0.18 2.33
CA ILE A 54 -6.61 0.91 1.40
C ILE A 54 -5.24 1.52 1.71
N PHE A 55 -4.26 1.33 0.81
CA PHE A 55 -2.97 2.01 0.89
C PHE A 55 -3.03 3.35 0.16
N LEU A 56 -2.72 4.43 0.88
CA LEU A 56 -2.62 5.77 0.35
C LEU A 56 -1.14 6.20 0.34
N GLY A 57 -0.51 6.04 -0.82
CA GLY A 57 0.87 6.39 -1.09
C GLY A 57 1.15 7.90 -1.02
N GLU A 58 2.39 8.26 -0.71
CA GLU A 58 2.88 9.64 -0.75
C GLU A 58 4.34 9.76 -1.24
N LEU A 59 4.67 10.94 -1.74
CA LEU A 59 5.95 11.57 -1.45
C LEU A 59 5.83 12.33 -0.13
N HIS A 60 6.69 11.99 0.83
CA HIS A 60 6.57 12.44 2.22
C HIS A 60 6.64 13.97 2.40
N ASP A 61 7.32 14.67 1.49
CA ASP A 61 7.50 16.12 1.57
C ASP A 61 6.44 16.91 0.76
N ASN A 62 5.46 16.25 0.17
CA ASN A 62 4.45 16.91 -0.66
C ASN A 62 3.13 17.16 0.10
N PRO A 63 2.77 18.43 0.40
CA PRO A 63 1.56 18.74 1.17
C PRO A 63 0.25 18.42 0.44
N HIS A 64 0.24 18.39 -0.90
CA HIS A 64 -0.97 18.01 -1.66
C HIS A 64 -1.33 16.54 -1.44
N HIS A 65 -0.31 15.68 -1.33
CA HIS A 65 -0.54 14.26 -1.03
C HIS A 65 -1.22 14.05 0.32
N HIS A 66 -0.79 14.80 1.33
CA HIS A 66 -1.35 14.74 2.68
C HIS A 66 -2.76 15.32 2.75
N ALA A 67 -3.04 16.38 1.99
CA ALA A 67 -4.39 16.91 1.87
C ALA A 67 -5.36 15.88 1.27
N ASN A 68 -4.95 15.19 0.19
CA ASN A 68 -5.74 14.12 -0.41
C ASN A 68 -5.92 12.93 0.54
N GLN A 69 -4.87 12.54 1.28
CA GLN A 69 -4.98 11.50 2.31
C GLN A 69 -5.96 11.88 3.42
N ALA A 70 -5.94 13.13 3.90
CA ALA A 70 -6.88 13.59 4.91
C ALA A 70 -8.34 13.52 4.41
N GLU A 71 -8.61 13.95 3.18
CA GLU A 71 -9.94 13.83 2.59
C GLU A 71 -10.33 12.36 2.34
N GLY A 72 -9.40 11.53 1.89
CA GLY A 72 -9.59 10.09 1.71
C GLY A 72 -9.93 9.38 3.02
N VAL A 73 -9.12 9.55 4.06
CA VAL A 73 -9.36 8.99 5.41
C VAL A 73 -10.73 9.42 5.93
N LYS A 74 -11.06 10.71 5.80
CA LYS A 74 -12.34 11.26 6.25
C LYS A 74 -13.52 10.65 5.50
N ALA A 75 -13.42 10.45 4.19
CA ALA A 75 -14.49 9.87 3.38
C ALA A 75 -14.64 8.36 3.57
N LEU A 76 -13.54 7.65 3.80
CA LEU A 76 -13.51 6.19 3.99
C LEU A 76 -14.03 5.77 5.37
N HIS A 77 -13.98 6.65 6.37
CA HIS A 77 -14.38 6.35 7.76
C HIS A 77 -13.78 5.03 8.29
N PRO A 78 -12.45 4.84 8.24
CA PRO A 78 -11.85 3.55 8.56
C PRO A 78 -12.01 3.18 10.03
N ALA A 79 -12.00 1.88 10.31
CA ALA A 79 -11.95 1.37 11.67
C ALA A 79 -10.56 1.57 12.29
N ALA A 80 -9.51 1.53 11.46
CA ALA A 80 -8.14 1.77 11.87
C ALA A 80 -7.32 2.52 10.81
N VAL A 81 -6.34 3.30 11.25
CA VAL A 81 -5.33 3.91 10.39
C VAL A 81 -3.94 3.47 10.84
N VAL A 82 -3.17 2.92 9.90
CA VAL A 82 -1.76 2.54 10.08
C VAL A 82 -0.89 3.66 9.52
N TYR A 83 0.02 4.18 10.35
CA TYR A 83 0.97 5.22 9.95
C TYR A 83 2.38 4.64 9.88
N GLU A 84 3.05 4.76 8.73
CA GLU A 84 4.48 4.47 8.59
C GLU A 84 5.33 5.31 9.55
N MET A 85 4.85 6.51 9.87
CA MET A 85 5.62 7.53 10.58
C MET A 85 5.76 7.26 12.08
N LEU A 86 4.89 6.43 12.66
CA LEU A 86 4.84 6.16 14.10
C LEU A 86 5.38 4.78 14.42
N THR A 87 6.17 4.63 15.47
CA THR A 87 6.36 3.31 16.08
C THR A 87 5.07 2.85 16.74
N SER A 88 4.93 1.55 16.99
CA SER A 88 3.77 1.02 17.73
C SER A 88 3.60 1.67 19.11
N GLN A 89 4.71 1.98 19.79
CA GLN A 89 4.67 2.67 21.09
C GLN A 89 4.16 4.10 20.95
N LYS A 90 4.52 4.83 19.90
CA LYS A 90 4.03 6.20 19.66
C LYS A 90 2.58 6.23 19.22
N ALA A 91 2.17 5.28 18.38
CA ALA A 91 0.77 5.11 17.99
C ALA A 91 -0.15 4.90 19.20
N ALA A 92 0.28 4.10 20.19
CA ALA A 92 -0.47 3.86 21.42
C ALA A 92 -0.67 5.10 22.32
N LEU A 93 0.10 6.18 22.09
CA LEU A 93 -0.07 7.46 22.80
C LEU A 93 -1.14 8.35 22.15
N VAL A 94 -1.58 8.04 20.93
CA VAL A 94 -2.58 8.83 20.22
C VAL A 94 -3.96 8.58 20.82
N THR A 95 -4.56 9.63 21.38
CA THR A 95 -5.90 9.61 21.98
C THR A 95 -6.80 10.65 21.34
N SER A 96 -8.12 10.53 21.49
CA SER A 96 -9.08 11.52 20.96
C SER A 96 -8.78 12.94 21.44
N ASP A 97 -8.36 13.09 22.71
CA ASP A 97 -8.02 14.38 23.30
C ASP A 97 -6.72 14.92 22.74
N LEU A 98 -5.71 14.05 22.53
CA LEU A 98 -4.46 14.43 21.94
C LEU A 98 -4.63 14.91 20.49
N LEU A 99 -5.52 14.28 19.71
CA LEU A 99 -5.84 14.69 18.33
C LEU A 99 -6.36 16.15 18.22
N GLN A 100 -6.89 16.72 19.30
CA GLN A 100 -7.39 18.11 19.31
C GLN A 100 -6.30 19.16 19.55
N ASP A 101 -5.06 18.74 19.83
CA ASP A 101 -3.96 19.62 20.23
C ASP A 101 -2.70 19.30 19.41
N ALA A 102 -2.50 20.05 18.33
CA ALA A 102 -1.37 19.87 17.41
C ALA A 102 -0.01 20.03 18.12
N GLU A 103 0.13 21.03 18.99
CA GLU A 103 1.39 21.29 19.69
C GLU A 103 1.73 20.14 20.64
N LYS A 104 0.74 19.66 21.40
CA LYS A 104 0.92 18.51 22.28
C LYS A 104 1.16 17.21 21.50
N MET A 105 0.58 17.04 20.31
CA MET A 105 0.92 15.92 19.43
C MET A 105 2.38 15.94 19.02
N VAL A 106 2.90 17.09 18.55
CA VAL A 106 4.31 17.25 18.18
C VAL A 106 5.23 16.84 19.33
N GLU A 107 4.94 17.30 20.54
CA GLU A 107 5.71 16.96 21.75
C GLU A 107 5.60 15.46 22.08
N THR A 108 4.37 14.93 22.17
CA THR A 108 4.12 13.54 22.61
C THR A 108 4.71 12.52 21.63
N LEU A 109 4.60 12.80 20.33
CA LEU A 109 5.13 11.95 19.27
C LEU A 109 6.62 12.16 19.03
N GLU A 110 7.25 13.14 19.70
CA GLU A 110 8.64 13.55 19.48
C GLU A 110 8.90 13.85 17.99
N TRP A 111 7.93 14.50 17.32
CA TRP A 111 7.93 14.61 15.87
C TRP A 111 9.14 15.39 15.35
N ALA A 112 9.53 16.47 16.04
CA ALA A 112 10.64 17.33 15.65
C ALA A 112 11.99 16.60 15.55
N THR A 113 12.17 15.47 16.22
CA THR A 113 13.40 14.66 16.20
C THR A 113 13.25 13.35 15.42
N SER A 114 12.06 13.06 14.89
CA SER A 114 11.76 11.84 14.14
C SER A 114 12.48 11.78 12.79
N GLY A 115 12.73 12.95 12.20
CA GLY A 115 13.28 13.11 10.85
C GLY A 115 12.26 12.92 9.73
N TRP A 116 10.96 12.88 10.06
CA TRP A 116 9.88 13.08 9.09
C TRP A 116 9.73 14.57 8.74
N PRO A 117 9.09 14.89 7.59
CA PRO A 117 8.74 16.27 7.22
C PRO A 117 7.83 16.97 8.24
N ASP A 118 7.55 18.25 8.01
CA ASP A 118 6.81 19.10 8.95
C ASP A 118 5.49 18.46 9.39
N PHE A 119 5.27 18.38 10.72
CA PHE A 119 4.04 17.81 11.27
C PHE A 119 2.78 18.52 10.79
N ALA A 120 2.86 19.82 10.45
CA ALA A 120 1.71 20.59 10.00
C ALA A 120 1.00 19.99 8.79
N MET A 121 1.72 19.26 7.91
CA MET A 121 1.10 18.56 6.77
C MET A 121 0.45 17.24 7.18
N TYR A 122 0.97 16.56 8.20
CA TYR A 122 0.43 15.29 8.69
C TYR A 122 -0.75 15.48 9.65
N TYR A 123 -0.80 16.60 10.38
CA TYR A 123 -1.83 16.84 11.39
C TYR A 123 -3.28 16.69 10.86
N PRO A 124 -3.64 17.22 9.67
CA PRO A 124 -4.97 16.99 9.09
C PRO A 124 -5.29 15.51 8.84
N VAL A 125 -4.30 14.69 8.48
CA VAL A 125 -4.48 13.24 8.27
C VAL A 125 -4.83 12.55 9.59
N PHE A 126 -4.12 12.89 10.67
CA PHE A 126 -4.45 12.42 12.02
C PHE A 126 -5.86 12.84 12.46
N GLN A 127 -6.22 14.10 12.25
CA GLN A 127 -7.55 14.61 12.60
C GLN A 127 -8.66 13.90 11.80
N ALA A 128 -8.42 13.63 10.52
CA ALA A 128 -9.38 12.93 9.65
C ALA A 128 -9.70 11.51 10.15
N GLY A 129 -8.73 10.84 10.78
CA GLY A 129 -8.93 9.51 11.38
C GLY A 129 -9.97 9.50 12.52
N GLY A 130 -10.17 10.63 13.21
CA GLY A 130 -11.23 10.81 14.20
C GLY A 130 -11.21 9.77 15.32
N ARG A 131 -12.09 8.77 15.24
CA ARG A 131 -12.22 7.68 16.22
C ARG A 131 -11.57 6.36 15.79
N ALA A 132 -10.95 6.32 14.61
CA ALA A 132 -10.24 5.15 14.14
C ALA A 132 -9.12 4.77 15.12
N ALA A 133 -8.90 3.47 15.32
CA ALA A 133 -7.75 3.00 16.07
C ALA A 133 -6.46 3.35 15.31
N VAL A 134 -5.42 3.75 16.05
CA VAL A 134 -4.15 4.22 15.47
C VAL A 134 -3.08 3.16 15.67
N TYR A 135 -2.47 2.73 14.57
CA TYR A 135 -1.36 1.77 14.55
C TYR A 135 -0.12 2.42 13.95
N GLY A 136 1.05 1.98 14.42
CA GLY A 136 2.35 2.49 14.00
C GLY A 136 3.20 1.38 13.39
N ALA A 137 3.80 1.67 12.23
CA ALA A 137 4.64 0.73 11.49
C ALA A 137 6.08 1.22 11.26
N GLN A 138 6.50 2.28 11.94
CA GLN A 138 7.86 2.81 11.81
C GLN A 138 8.89 1.79 12.29
N VAL A 139 9.90 1.57 11.44
CA VAL A 139 11.14 0.89 11.85
C VAL A 139 12.15 1.96 12.29
N PRO A 140 12.54 2.00 13.59
CA PRO A 140 13.51 2.96 14.09
C PRO A 140 14.87 2.86 13.36
N ARG A 141 15.56 4.00 13.20
CA ARG A 141 16.81 4.09 12.42
C ARG A 141 17.92 3.20 12.99
N ASP A 142 18.02 3.11 14.31
CA ASP A 142 18.96 2.25 15.01
C ASP A 142 18.65 0.76 14.80
N VAL A 143 17.37 0.38 14.80
CA VAL A 143 16.92 -0.98 14.47
C VAL A 143 17.26 -1.33 13.03
N ALA A 144 16.96 -0.44 12.08
CA ALA A 144 17.31 -0.64 10.67
C ALA A 144 18.83 -0.79 10.47
N ARG A 145 19.63 0.06 11.12
CA ARG A 145 21.10 -0.01 11.09
C ARG A 145 21.61 -1.33 11.69
N ALA A 146 21.05 -1.74 12.83
CA ALA A 146 21.43 -2.99 13.48
C ALA A 146 21.06 -4.22 12.63
N ALA A 147 19.94 -4.17 11.90
CA ALA A 147 19.56 -5.22 10.96
C ALA A 147 20.61 -5.41 9.85
N VAL A 148 21.09 -4.31 9.27
CA VAL A 148 22.09 -4.34 8.19
C VAL A 148 23.47 -4.76 8.69
N MET A 149 23.89 -4.29 9.87
CA MET A 149 25.24 -4.54 10.40
C MET A 149 25.36 -5.84 11.22
N GLY A 150 24.24 -6.45 11.60
CA GLY A 150 24.19 -7.51 12.59
C GLY A 150 23.57 -8.80 12.07
N ASP A 151 22.57 -9.27 12.80
CA ASP A 151 21.88 -10.56 12.68
C ASP A 151 20.83 -10.63 11.56
N GLY A 152 20.66 -9.56 10.78
CA GLY A 152 19.74 -9.50 9.65
C GLY A 152 18.30 -9.16 10.02
N VAL A 153 17.48 -8.91 9.00
CA VAL A 153 16.09 -8.43 9.17
C VAL A 153 15.15 -9.44 9.79
N ALA A 154 15.34 -10.74 9.53
CA ALA A 154 14.50 -11.77 10.13
C ALA A 154 14.62 -11.79 11.67
N ALA A 155 15.86 -11.71 12.18
CA ALA A 155 16.11 -11.66 13.62
C ALA A 155 15.52 -10.40 14.26
N ARG A 156 15.60 -9.25 13.58
CA ARG A 156 15.03 -7.98 14.07
C ARG A 156 13.52 -7.92 14.01
N PHE A 157 12.92 -8.58 13.03
CA PHE A 157 11.47 -8.63 12.89
C PHE A 157 10.83 -9.53 13.94
N GLY A 158 11.48 -10.65 14.26
CA GLY A 158 11.09 -11.58 15.31
C GLY A 158 10.28 -12.77 14.79
N ASP A 159 9.48 -13.34 15.68
CA ASP A 159 8.53 -14.39 15.36
C ASP A 159 7.59 -13.84 14.25
N ASP A 160 7.30 -14.65 13.22
CA ASP A 160 6.62 -14.27 11.97
C ASP A 160 7.49 -13.70 10.84
N ALA A 161 8.81 -13.57 11.00
CA ALA A 161 9.68 -13.15 9.89
C ALA A 161 9.50 -14.00 8.61
N ALA A 162 9.22 -15.29 8.75
CA ALA A 162 8.94 -16.17 7.61
C ALA A 162 7.60 -15.86 6.92
N LEU A 163 6.58 -15.49 7.70
CA LEU A 163 5.24 -15.15 7.18
C LEU A 163 5.30 -13.92 6.26
N PHE A 164 6.13 -12.94 6.62
CA PHE A 164 6.33 -11.72 5.84
C PHE A 164 7.54 -11.79 4.91
N GLY A 165 7.99 -13.00 4.57
CA GLY A 165 8.98 -13.22 3.52
C GLY A 165 10.38 -12.67 3.82
N LEU A 166 10.80 -12.56 5.09
CA LEU A 166 12.11 -12.04 5.49
C LEU A 166 13.19 -13.13 5.65
N THR A 167 12.83 -14.40 5.65
CA THR A 167 13.78 -15.52 5.88
C THR A 167 14.38 -16.09 4.60
N ALA A 168 13.77 -15.83 3.44
CA ALA A 168 14.29 -16.24 2.14
C ALA A 168 15.05 -15.10 1.45
N PRO A 169 16.11 -15.39 0.67
CA PRO A 169 16.70 -14.41 -0.22
C PRO A 169 15.70 -14.02 -1.32
N LEU A 170 15.81 -12.80 -1.83
CA LEU A 170 15.07 -12.41 -3.02
C LEU A 170 15.60 -13.15 -4.26
N PRO A 171 14.75 -13.42 -5.27
CA PRO A 171 15.24 -13.80 -6.59
C PRO A 171 16.22 -12.75 -7.12
N GLU A 172 17.30 -13.19 -7.78
CA GLU A 172 18.39 -12.31 -8.23
C GLU A 172 17.90 -11.12 -9.08
N ALA A 173 16.99 -11.38 -10.03
CA ALA A 173 16.40 -10.33 -10.85
C ALA A 173 15.63 -9.29 -10.03
N GLN A 174 14.96 -9.71 -8.95
CA GLN A 174 14.22 -8.81 -8.08
C GLN A 174 15.19 -8.00 -7.18
N GLN A 175 16.25 -8.63 -6.67
CA GLN A 175 17.30 -7.94 -5.93
C GLN A 175 17.92 -6.82 -6.79
N ALA A 176 18.34 -7.15 -8.02
CA ALA A 176 18.94 -6.19 -8.94
C ALA A 176 17.99 -5.03 -9.30
N ALA A 177 16.71 -5.33 -9.56
CA ALA A 177 15.71 -4.30 -9.85
C ALA A 177 15.50 -3.35 -8.66
N ARG A 178 15.43 -3.89 -7.43
CA ARG A 178 15.26 -3.07 -6.22
C ARG A 178 16.50 -2.23 -5.93
N GLU A 179 17.71 -2.76 -6.15
CA GLU A 179 18.95 -1.99 -5.99
C GLU A 179 19.04 -0.84 -7.01
N ALA A 180 18.67 -1.08 -8.27
CA ALA A 180 18.61 -0.03 -9.29
C ALA A 180 17.62 1.08 -8.91
N LEU A 181 16.45 0.72 -8.38
CA LEU A 181 15.46 1.70 -7.90
C LEU A 181 15.96 2.47 -6.67
N GLN A 182 16.66 1.82 -5.74
CA GLN A 182 17.31 2.52 -4.62
C GLN A 182 18.38 3.49 -5.11
N LYS A 183 19.18 3.09 -6.08
CA LYS A 183 20.21 3.94 -6.67
C LYS A 183 19.59 5.19 -7.32
N ALA A 184 18.57 5.01 -8.15
CA ALA A 184 17.84 6.10 -8.80
C ALA A 184 17.15 7.04 -7.80
N ALA A 185 16.51 6.49 -6.75
CA ALA A 185 15.85 7.29 -5.70
C ALA A 185 16.83 8.16 -4.88
N HIS A 186 18.12 7.85 -4.94
CA HIS A 186 19.18 8.64 -4.31
C HIS A 186 20.10 9.29 -5.36
N CYS A 187 19.53 9.65 -6.52
CA CYS A 187 20.18 10.41 -7.58
C CYS A 187 21.51 9.79 -8.05
N ASP A 188 21.57 8.46 -8.07
CA ASP A 188 22.75 7.66 -8.40
C ASP A 188 23.99 7.90 -7.54
N ALA A 189 23.84 8.59 -6.40
CA ALA A 189 24.94 9.02 -5.57
C ALA A 189 25.34 8.03 -4.48
N LEU A 190 24.49 7.05 -4.17
CA LEU A 190 24.83 6.02 -3.18
C LEU A 190 25.92 5.08 -3.72
N PRO A 191 26.92 4.70 -2.88
CA PRO A 191 27.84 3.63 -3.22
C PRO A 191 27.09 2.32 -3.46
N GLU A 192 27.47 1.57 -4.51
CA GLU A 192 26.81 0.30 -4.85
C GLU A 192 26.85 -0.72 -3.72
N THR A 193 27.90 -0.67 -2.89
CA THR A 193 28.04 -1.52 -1.70
C THR A 193 26.99 -1.28 -0.62
N MET A 194 26.28 -0.13 -0.66
CA MET A 194 25.18 0.19 0.27
C MET A 194 23.81 -0.28 -0.23
N LEU A 195 23.64 -0.48 -1.54
CA LEU A 195 22.35 -0.79 -2.15
C LEU A 195 21.70 -2.08 -1.59
N PRO A 196 22.44 -3.19 -1.38
CA PRO A 196 21.86 -4.39 -0.78
C PRO A 196 21.28 -4.14 0.62
N GLY A 197 21.96 -3.29 1.41
CA GLY A 197 21.50 -2.88 2.74
C GLY A 197 20.22 -2.02 2.68
N MET A 198 20.11 -1.13 1.70
CA MET A 198 18.88 -0.35 1.49
C MET A 198 17.68 -1.23 1.11
N VAL A 199 17.89 -2.21 0.22
CA VAL A 199 16.86 -3.20 -0.12
C VAL A 199 16.46 -4.02 1.11
N MET A 200 17.43 -4.41 1.94
CA MET A 200 17.16 -5.12 3.18
C MET A 200 16.27 -4.30 4.13
N VAL A 201 16.57 -3.01 4.34
CA VAL A 201 15.76 -2.13 5.19
C VAL A 201 14.37 -1.90 4.62
N GLN A 202 14.23 -1.72 3.30
CA GLN A 202 12.93 -1.64 2.63
C GLN A 202 12.04 -2.85 2.97
N ARG A 203 12.58 -4.07 2.81
CA ARG A 203 11.84 -5.29 3.13
C ARG A 203 11.39 -5.34 4.59
N LEU A 204 12.24 -4.90 5.52
CA LEU A 204 11.88 -4.85 6.94
C LEU A 204 10.72 -3.86 7.19
N ARG A 205 10.72 -2.70 6.52
CA ARG A 205 9.65 -1.71 6.63
C ARG A 205 8.35 -2.22 6.02
N ASP A 206 8.40 -2.80 4.82
CA ASP A 206 7.25 -3.41 4.14
C ASP A 206 6.60 -4.48 5.02
N ALA A 207 7.41 -5.37 5.60
CA ALA A 207 6.94 -6.40 6.51
C ALA A 207 6.33 -5.82 7.80
N THR A 208 6.89 -4.73 8.33
CA THR A 208 6.39 -4.07 9.55
C THR A 208 5.05 -3.39 9.29
N LEU A 209 4.89 -2.74 8.13
CA LEU A 209 3.62 -2.20 7.65
C LEU A 209 2.57 -3.31 7.48
N ALA A 210 2.91 -4.38 6.77
CA ALA A 210 2.00 -5.51 6.56
C ALA A 210 1.57 -6.15 7.89
N ARG A 211 2.48 -6.33 8.85
CA ARG A 211 2.15 -6.83 10.20
C ARG A 211 1.20 -5.90 10.96
N ALA A 212 1.43 -4.59 10.89
CA ALA A 212 0.54 -3.62 11.53
C ALA A 212 -0.86 -3.62 10.90
N VAL A 213 -0.96 -3.81 9.58
CA VAL A 213 -2.25 -3.98 8.88
C VAL A 213 -2.96 -5.25 9.34
N THR A 214 -2.26 -6.39 9.36
CA THR A 214 -2.84 -7.67 9.84
C THR A 214 -3.37 -7.53 11.26
N GLN A 215 -2.57 -6.95 12.17
CA GLN A 215 -2.99 -6.70 13.54
C GLN A 215 -4.23 -5.79 13.61
N ALA A 216 -4.26 -4.70 12.84
CA ALA A 216 -5.39 -3.78 12.81
C ALA A 216 -6.67 -4.46 12.30
N LEU A 217 -6.57 -5.31 11.27
CA LEU A 217 -7.71 -6.10 10.77
C LEU A 217 -8.23 -7.08 11.82
N GLU A 218 -7.33 -7.82 12.48
CA GLU A 218 -7.69 -8.79 13.52
C GLU A 218 -8.39 -8.14 14.72
N GLU A 219 -7.94 -6.95 15.12
CA GLU A 219 -8.47 -6.25 16.30
C GLU A 219 -9.73 -5.43 16.02
N THR A 220 -9.89 -4.90 14.80
CA THR A 220 -10.98 -3.94 14.48
C THR A 220 -12.01 -4.45 13.48
N GLY A 221 -11.68 -5.47 12.68
CA GLY A 221 -12.53 -5.97 11.61
C GLY A 221 -12.51 -5.12 10.33
N GLY A 222 -11.73 -4.03 10.28
CA GLY A 222 -11.59 -3.16 9.10
C GLY A 222 -12.77 -2.22 8.84
N PRO A 223 -12.69 -1.40 7.77
CA PRO A 223 -11.57 -1.32 6.83
C PRO A 223 -10.36 -0.60 7.44
N VAL A 224 -9.16 -0.94 6.96
CA VAL A 224 -7.88 -0.36 7.40
C VAL A 224 -7.33 0.56 6.32
N VAL A 225 -7.04 1.81 6.68
CA VAL A 225 -6.31 2.75 5.80
C VAL A 225 -4.84 2.80 6.21
N VAL A 226 -3.93 2.79 5.24
CA VAL A 226 -2.49 2.85 5.46
C VAL A 226 -1.92 4.12 4.84
N ILE A 227 -1.21 4.92 5.64
CA ILE A 227 -0.51 6.14 5.23
C ILE A 227 0.99 5.81 5.15
N THR A 228 1.55 5.80 3.94
CA THR A 228 2.92 5.34 3.69
C THR A 228 3.48 5.90 2.38
N GLY A 229 4.81 5.87 2.21
CA GLY A 229 5.47 6.26 0.97
C GLY A 229 5.07 5.39 -0.23
N ASN A 230 5.06 5.97 -1.43
CA ASN A 230 4.71 5.27 -2.68
C ASN A 230 5.51 3.97 -2.90
N GLY A 231 6.78 3.93 -2.47
CA GLY A 231 7.63 2.75 -2.58
C GLY A 231 7.17 1.57 -1.73
N HIS A 232 6.58 1.84 -0.57
CA HIS A 232 6.02 0.85 0.35
C HIS A 232 4.60 0.41 -0.07
N ALA A 233 3.85 1.28 -0.74
CA ALA A 233 2.52 0.99 -1.26
C ALA A 233 2.52 0.14 -2.55
N ARG A 234 3.67 -0.34 -3.05
CA ARG A 234 3.70 -1.08 -4.33
C ARG A 234 3.00 -2.45 -4.23
N THR A 235 2.21 -2.80 -5.23
CA THR A 235 1.47 -4.08 -5.30
C THR A 235 2.32 -5.27 -5.73
N ASP A 236 3.51 -5.04 -6.30
CA ASP A 236 4.38 -6.12 -6.79
C ASP A 236 5.30 -6.69 -5.71
N TRP A 237 5.72 -5.87 -4.75
CA TRP A 237 6.59 -6.32 -3.65
C TRP A 237 6.59 -5.48 -2.37
N GLY A 238 5.81 -4.39 -2.34
CA GLY A 238 5.69 -3.55 -1.15
C GLY A 238 4.86 -4.24 -0.08
N ALA A 239 4.41 -3.48 0.92
CA ALA A 239 3.55 -3.97 1.98
C ALA A 239 2.25 -4.66 1.46
N PRO A 240 1.54 -4.15 0.42
CA PRO A 240 0.37 -4.85 -0.12
C PRO A 240 0.64 -6.29 -0.57
N ALA A 241 1.80 -6.54 -1.20
CA ALA A 241 2.17 -7.85 -1.74
C ALA A 241 2.47 -8.90 -0.65
N LEU A 242 2.58 -8.46 0.61
CA LEU A 242 2.81 -9.33 1.77
C LEU A 242 1.50 -9.70 2.49
N LEU A 243 0.37 -9.12 2.08
CA LEU A 243 -0.94 -9.44 2.62
C LEU A 243 -1.55 -10.67 1.93
N PRO A 244 -2.42 -11.44 2.59
CA PRO A 244 -3.09 -12.58 1.98
C PRO A 244 -3.97 -12.17 0.79
N ASP A 245 -3.92 -12.92 -0.31
CA ASP A 245 -4.76 -12.73 -1.51
C ASP A 245 -6.28 -12.83 -1.25
N THR A 246 -6.69 -13.25 -0.05
CA THR A 246 -8.10 -13.28 0.37
C THR A 246 -8.63 -11.92 0.78
N LEU A 247 -7.77 -10.94 1.04
CA LEU A 247 -8.15 -9.56 1.34
C LEU A 247 -8.37 -8.78 0.05
N ASP A 248 -9.42 -7.97 0.01
CA ASP A 248 -9.61 -6.97 -1.04
C ASP A 248 -8.78 -5.73 -0.71
N VAL A 249 -7.59 -5.65 -1.32
CA VAL A 249 -6.60 -4.60 -1.10
C VAL A 249 -6.58 -3.67 -2.31
N VAL A 250 -6.61 -2.37 -2.07
CA VAL A 250 -6.35 -1.35 -3.10
C VAL A 250 -5.15 -0.51 -2.71
N SER A 251 -4.30 -0.20 -3.69
CA SER A 251 -3.18 0.71 -3.54
C SER A 251 -3.26 1.89 -4.49
N VAL A 252 -3.16 3.09 -3.92
CA VAL A 252 -3.18 4.37 -4.64
C VAL A 252 -1.83 5.07 -4.46
N ALA A 253 -1.10 5.31 -5.54
CA ALA A 253 0.07 6.19 -5.51
C ALA A 253 -0.33 7.66 -5.65
N GLN A 254 0.47 8.57 -5.11
CA GLN A 254 0.35 10.00 -5.40
C GLN A 254 1.65 10.54 -5.97
N LEU A 255 1.59 11.11 -7.16
CA LEU A 255 2.74 11.41 -8.01
C LEU A 255 2.72 12.88 -8.46
N GLU A 256 3.90 13.44 -8.72
CA GLU A 256 4.02 14.83 -9.20
C GLU A 256 4.06 14.92 -10.74
N ILE A 257 4.23 13.78 -11.40
CA ILE A 257 4.21 13.62 -12.85
C ILE A 257 3.50 12.33 -13.21
N ALA A 258 2.99 12.25 -14.43
CA ALA A 258 2.43 11.02 -14.97
C ALA A 258 3.48 9.90 -14.95
N PRO A 259 3.14 8.69 -14.45
CA PRO A 259 4.08 7.58 -14.41
C PRO A 259 4.28 6.95 -15.78
N ASP A 260 5.36 6.19 -15.91
CA ASP A 260 5.54 5.28 -17.04
C ASP A 260 4.52 4.11 -16.98
N PRO A 261 4.18 3.50 -18.12
CA PRO A 261 3.32 2.32 -18.15
C PRO A 261 3.86 1.19 -17.25
N GLY A 262 2.97 0.56 -16.47
CA GLY A 262 3.34 -0.53 -15.56
C GLY A 262 3.76 -0.08 -14.16
N GLN A 263 3.41 1.16 -13.77
CA GLN A 263 3.44 1.59 -12.37
C GLN A 263 2.74 0.54 -11.47
N PRO A 264 3.40 0.05 -10.40
CA PRO A 264 2.91 -1.08 -9.61
C PRO A 264 1.98 -0.62 -8.48
N HIS A 265 0.88 0.02 -8.88
CA HIS A 265 -0.20 0.52 -8.02
C HIS A 265 -1.52 0.31 -8.78
N ASP A 266 -2.64 0.15 -8.10
CA ASP A 266 -3.94 -0.04 -8.77
C ASP A 266 -4.44 1.27 -9.36
N PHE A 267 -4.18 2.37 -8.67
CA PHE A 267 -4.52 3.72 -9.11
C PHE A 267 -3.40 4.70 -8.80
N TRP A 268 -3.42 5.86 -9.45
CA TRP A 268 -2.60 7.00 -9.04
C TRP A 268 -3.36 8.32 -9.13
N ILE A 269 -2.95 9.28 -8.31
CA ILE A 269 -3.39 10.68 -8.37
C ILE A 269 -2.17 11.51 -8.75
N ILE A 270 -2.32 12.42 -9.72
CA ILE A 270 -1.29 13.41 -10.04
C ILE A 270 -1.59 14.70 -9.26
N THR A 271 -0.61 15.23 -8.55
CA THR A 271 -0.70 16.53 -7.87
C THR A 271 0.38 17.48 -8.34
N ASP A 272 0.28 18.75 -7.93
CA ASP A 272 1.39 19.69 -8.09
C ASP A 272 2.63 19.22 -7.32
N PRO A 273 3.84 19.49 -7.82
CA PRO A 273 5.08 19.22 -7.09
C PRO A 273 5.17 20.05 -5.81
N ALA A 274 5.75 19.47 -4.75
CA ALA A 274 6.05 20.25 -3.55
C ALA A 274 7.05 21.37 -3.84
N GLU A 275 6.87 22.52 -3.20
CA GLU A 275 7.84 23.62 -3.25
C GLU A 275 9.11 23.23 -2.47
N ARG A 276 10.15 22.80 -3.18
CA ARG A 276 11.44 22.40 -2.60
C ARG A 276 12.60 22.66 -3.55
N GLU A 277 13.81 22.75 -3.00
CA GLU A 277 15.02 22.65 -3.82
C GLU A 277 15.13 21.26 -4.44
N ASP A 278 15.82 21.18 -5.58
CA ASP A 278 16.12 19.91 -6.22
C ASP A 278 16.81 18.97 -5.21
N PRO A 279 16.17 17.83 -4.84
CA PRO A 279 16.70 16.92 -3.83
C PRO A 279 18.03 16.30 -4.26
N CYS A 280 18.33 16.22 -5.56
CA CYS A 280 19.59 15.68 -6.06
C CYS A 280 20.78 16.59 -5.80
N LYS A 281 20.57 17.88 -5.52
CA LYS A 281 21.66 18.80 -5.15
C LYS A 281 22.32 18.44 -3.82
N ALA A 282 21.62 17.75 -2.93
CA ALA A 282 22.21 17.29 -1.66
C ALA A 282 23.35 16.27 -1.84
N PHE A 283 23.50 15.71 -3.04
CA PHE A 283 24.47 14.68 -3.37
C PHE A 283 25.59 15.14 -4.32
N GLN A 284 25.59 16.41 -4.73
CA GLN A 284 26.61 17.02 -5.60
C GLN A 284 27.73 17.66 -4.78
#